data_AF-A0A1J5PAR3-F1
#
_entry.id   AF-A0A1J5PAR3-F1
#
_cell.length_a   1.000
_cell.length_b   1.000
_cell.length_c   1.000
_cell.angle_alpha   90.00
_cell.angle_beta   90.00
_cell.angle_gamma   90.00
#
_symmetry.space_group_name_H-M   'P 1'
#
loop_
_entity.id
_entity.type
_entity.pdbx_description
1 polymer ?
#
loop_
_entity_poly.entity_id
_entity_poly.type
_entity_poly.pdbx_seq_one_letter_code
_entity_poly.pdbx_strand_id
1 'polypeptide(L)'
;MAAQWRARDVEQAARAELQSRAAQADALARGARQLEQVDAAQRQADARLQRAYALGEASLTDALVQRRELLRTLADALAARYDAAQADAMLQLDAGVLWSSPTR
;
A
#
# COMPACT_ATOMS: atom_id res chain seq x y z
N MET A 1 19.72 22.55 -33.50
CA MET A 1 19.13 23.22 -32.32
C MET A 1 17.75 22.66 -31.94
N ALA A 2 16.78 22.54 -32.85
CA ALA A 2 15.44 21.99 -32.51
C ALA A 2 15.44 20.57 -31.92
N ALA A 3 16.34 19.68 -32.37
CA ALA A 3 16.45 18.31 -31.85
C ALA A 3 16.97 18.25 -30.40
N GLN A 4 17.88 19.14 -30.00
CA GLN A 4 18.41 19.20 -28.64
C GLN A 4 17.38 19.74 -27.64
N TRP A 5 16.51 20.66 -28.07
CA TRP A 5 15.43 21.17 -27.23
C TRP A 5 14.38 20.10 -26.95
N ARG A 6 13.89 19.41 -28.00
CA ARG A 6 12.96 18.29 -27.83
C ARG A 6 13.52 17.16 -26.97
N ALA A 7 14.81 16.85 -27.10
CA ALA A 7 15.45 15.83 -26.25
C ALA A 7 15.43 16.21 -24.76
N ARG A 8 15.68 17.50 -24.44
CA ARG A 8 15.61 18.01 -23.07
C ARG A 8 14.19 17.98 -22.51
N ASP A 9 13.19 18.32 -23.31
CA ASP A 9 11.79 18.28 -22.86
C ASP A 9 11.34 16.86 -22.54
N VAL A 10 11.71 15.88 -23.38
CA VAL A 10 11.43 14.46 -23.14
C VAL A 10 12.11 13.98 -21.87
N GLU A 11 13.38 14.35 -21.65
CA GLU A 11 14.11 14.01 -20.43
C GLU A 11 13.45 14.63 -19.17
N GLN A 12 13.03 15.90 -19.25
CA GLN A 12 12.34 16.56 -18.15
C GLN A 12 10.98 15.94 -17.85
N ALA A 13 10.22 15.59 -18.90
CA ALA A 13 8.93 14.92 -18.75
C ALA A 13 9.10 13.53 -18.10
N ALA A 14 10.07 12.74 -18.57
CA ALA A 14 10.36 11.41 -18.00
C ALA A 14 10.77 11.50 -16.51
N ARG A 15 11.57 12.52 -16.14
CA ARG A 15 11.95 12.76 -14.74
C ARG A 15 10.75 13.15 -13.88
N ALA A 16 9.89 14.04 -14.36
CA ALA A 16 8.69 14.45 -13.64
C ALA A 16 7.73 13.26 -13.44
N GLU A 17 7.58 12.42 -14.46
CA GLU A 17 6.77 11.20 -14.38
C GLU A 17 7.32 10.22 -13.35
N LEU A 18 8.63 9.96 -13.35
CA LEU A 18 9.26 9.09 -12.36
C LEU A 18 9.08 9.63 -10.93
N GLN A 19 9.24 10.94 -10.72
CA GLN A 19 9.01 11.56 -9.41
C GLN A 19 7.56 11.40 -8.94
N SER A 20 6.59 11.54 -9.85
CA SER A 20 5.18 11.31 -9.55
C SER A 20 4.92 9.86 -9.13
N ARG A 21 5.46 8.88 -9.88
CA ARG A 21 5.34 7.45 -9.56
C ARG A 21 6.01 7.09 -8.24
N ALA A 22 7.18 7.66 -7.95
CA ALA A 22 7.87 7.48 -6.68
C ALA A 22 7.02 8.01 -5.50
N ALA A 23 6.46 9.21 -5.62
CA ALA A 23 5.59 9.78 -4.60
C ALA A 23 4.33 8.93 -4.37
N GLN A 24 3.77 8.35 -5.43
CA GLN A 24 2.63 7.44 -5.35
C GLN A 24 3.00 6.12 -4.63
N ALA A 25 4.11 5.50 -4.98
CA ALA A 25 4.59 4.27 -4.32
C ALA A 25 4.82 4.51 -2.83
N ASP A 26 5.44 5.65 -2.46
CA ASP A 26 5.64 6.06 -1.07
C ASP A 26 4.32 6.26 -0.31
N ALA A 27 3.32 6.87 -0.96
CA ALA A 27 2.00 7.06 -0.38
C ALA A 27 1.30 5.72 -0.11
N LEU A 28 1.35 4.79 -1.07
CA LEU A 28 0.79 3.45 -0.92
C LEU A 28 1.51 2.66 0.20
N ALA A 29 2.84 2.73 0.26
CA ALA A 29 3.61 2.09 1.32
C ALA A 29 3.30 2.65 2.72
N ARG A 30 3.06 3.97 2.84
CA ARG A 30 2.57 4.55 4.12
C ARG A 30 1.15 4.08 4.44
N GLY A 31 0.26 4.04 3.45
CA GLY A 31 -1.12 3.56 3.62
C GLY A 31 -1.17 2.10 4.09
N ALA A 32 -0.38 1.22 3.47
CA ALA A 32 -0.26 -0.18 3.86
C ALA A 32 0.20 -0.33 5.31
N ARG A 33 1.23 0.39 5.73
CA ARG A 33 1.71 0.39 7.13
C ARG A 33 0.66 0.87 8.12
N GLN A 34 -0.13 1.88 7.75
CA GLN A 34 -1.23 2.35 8.60
C GLN A 34 -2.31 1.27 8.77
N LEU A 35 -2.68 0.58 7.69
CA LEU A 35 -3.66 -0.50 7.74
C LEU A 35 -3.15 -1.73 8.52
N GLU A 36 -1.86 -2.02 8.47
CA GLU A 36 -1.25 -3.06 9.33
C GLU A 36 -1.39 -2.71 10.82
N GLN A 37 -1.24 -1.44 11.19
CA GLN A 37 -1.46 -1.00 12.58
C GLN A 37 -2.94 -1.13 12.98
N VAL A 38 -3.87 -0.83 12.07
CA VAL A 38 -5.29 -1.00 12.29
C VAL A 38 -5.66 -2.49 12.44
N ASP A 39 -5.12 -3.38 11.60
CA ASP A 39 -5.29 -4.84 11.75
C ASP A 39 -4.81 -5.33 13.12
N ALA A 40 -3.63 -4.87 13.56
CA ALA A 40 -3.10 -5.22 14.87
C ALA A 40 -4.04 -4.77 16.02
N ALA A 41 -4.60 -3.57 15.93
CA ALA A 41 -5.57 -3.07 16.91
C ALA A 41 -6.89 -3.88 16.88
N GLN A 42 -7.38 -4.24 15.69
CA GLN A 42 -8.59 -5.05 15.53
C GLN A 42 -8.41 -6.47 16.08
N ARG A 43 -7.24 -7.08 15.92
CA ARG A 43 -6.93 -8.39 16.52
C ARG A 43 -6.97 -8.34 18.05
N GLN A 44 -6.45 -7.27 18.65
CA GLN A 44 -6.54 -7.08 20.10
C GLN A 44 -7.98 -6.88 20.56
N ALA A 45 -8.78 -6.11 19.83
CA ALA A 45 -10.19 -5.89 20.12
C ALA A 45 -11.01 -7.19 19.99
N ASP A 46 -10.80 -7.98 18.94
CA ASP A 46 -11.42 -9.31 18.78
C ASP A 46 -11.06 -10.23 19.94
N ALA A 47 -9.77 -10.34 20.29
CA ALA A 47 -9.34 -11.19 21.41
C ALA A 47 -9.99 -10.82 22.75
N ARG A 48 -10.17 -9.52 23.02
CA ARG A 48 -10.90 -9.03 24.21
C ARG A 48 -12.36 -9.43 24.17
N LEU A 49 -13.02 -9.25 23.03
CA LEU A 49 -14.45 -9.54 22.90
C LEU A 49 -14.76 -11.03 22.91
N GLN A 50 -13.92 -11.87 22.30
CA GLN A 50 -14.04 -13.32 22.39
C GLN A 50 -13.90 -13.80 23.84
N ARG A 51 -13.02 -13.18 24.63
CA ARG A 51 -12.89 -13.48 26.06
C ARG A 51 -14.13 -13.06 26.84
N ALA A 52 -14.65 -11.85 26.61
CA ALA A 52 -15.88 -11.39 27.24
C ALA A 52 -17.08 -12.29 26.91
N TYR A 53 -17.20 -12.73 25.65
CA TYR A 53 -18.21 -13.71 25.24
C TYR A 53 -18.08 -15.04 25.98
N ALA A 54 -16.86 -15.59 26.08
CA ALA A 54 -16.62 -16.85 26.80
C ALA A 54 -16.95 -16.77 28.30
N LEU A 55 -16.88 -15.57 28.89
CA LEU A 55 -17.27 -15.29 30.27
C LEU A 55 -18.76 -14.97 30.43
N GLY A 56 -19.52 -14.87 29.33
CA GLY A 56 -20.94 -14.47 29.33
C GLY A 56 -21.17 -12.97 29.50
N GLU A 57 -20.13 -12.15 29.39
CA GLU A 57 -20.16 -10.70 29.57
C GLU A 57 -20.49 -9.94 28.26
N ALA A 58 -20.33 -10.58 27.10
CA ALA A 58 -20.69 -10.05 25.79
C ALA A 58 -21.63 -10.99 25.05
N SER A 59 -22.45 -10.46 24.14
CA SER A 59 -23.35 -11.29 23.34
C SER A 59 -22.58 -12.00 22.21
N LEU A 60 -23.13 -13.13 21.73
CA LEU A 60 -22.60 -13.80 20.53
C LEU A 60 -22.62 -12.86 19.31
N THR A 61 -23.65 -12.02 19.19
CA THR A 61 -23.78 -11.07 18.09
C THR A 61 -22.63 -10.08 18.06
N ASP A 62 -22.25 -9.51 19.22
CA ASP A 62 -21.14 -8.57 19.31
C ASP A 62 -19.82 -9.26 18.90
N ALA A 63 -19.59 -10.48 19.40
CA ALA A 63 -18.42 -11.27 19.05
C ALA A 63 -18.33 -11.54 17.54
N LEU A 64 -19.44 -11.86 16.89
CA LEU A 64 -19.49 -12.11 15.44
C LEU A 64 -19.30 -10.82 14.62
N VAL A 65 -19.88 -9.70 15.06
CA VAL A 65 -19.71 -8.40 14.39
C VAL A 65 -18.24 -7.99 14.43
N GLN A 66 -17.60 -8.07 15.59
CA GLN A 66 -16.17 -7.75 15.73
C GLN A 66 -15.29 -8.66 14.88
N ARG A 67 -15.62 -9.95 14.82
CA ARG A 67 -14.92 -10.92 13.97
C ARG A 67 -15.02 -10.54 12.49
N ARG A 68 -16.20 -10.08 12.04
CA ARG A 68 -16.42 -9.61 10.66
C ARG A 68 -15.58 -8.37 10.36
N GLU A 69 -15.57 -7.39 11.26
CA GLU A 69 -14.78 -6.16 11.05
C GLU A 69 -13.28 -6.45 11.04
N LEU A 70 -12.80 -7.39 11.87
CA LEU A 70 -11.41 -7.88 11.80
C LEU A 70 -11.09 -8.48 10.43
N LEU A 71 -11.93 -9.39 9.93
CA LEU A 71 -11.70 -10.03 8.63
C LEU A 71 -11.72 -9.02 7.47
N ARG A 72 -12.61 -8.04 7.53
CA ARG A 72 -12.64 -6.94 6.56
C ARG A 72 -11.36 -6.11 6.61
N THR A 73 -10.95 -5.70 7.81
CA THR A 73 -9.70 -4.95 8.01
C THR A 73 -8.49 -5.70 7.49
N LEU A 74 -8.44 -7.02 7.72
CA LEU A 74 -7.37 -7.89 7.24
C LEU A 74 -7.35 -7.95 5.71
N ALA A 75 -8.52 -8.04 5.06
CA ALA A 75 -8.61 -7.99 3.60
C ALA A 75 -8.09 -6.66 3.05
N ASP A 76 -8.49 -5.54 3.65
CA ASP A 76 -8.04 -4.19 3.25
C ASP A 76 -6.53 -4.02 3.44
N ALA A 77 -5.97 -4.51 4.55
CA ALA A 77 -4.53 -4.47 4.82
C ALA A 77 -3.73 -5.32 3.80
N LEU A 78 -4.23 -6.51 3.44
CA LEU A 78 -3.59 -7.36 2.43
C LEU A 78 -3.63 -6.72 1.03
N ALA A 79 -4.77 -6.15 0.65
CA ALA A 79 -4.89 -5.42 -0.61
C ALA A 79 -3.92 -4.25 -0.69
N ALA A 80 -3.86 -3.42 0.36
CA ALA A 80 -2.94 -2.28 0.40
C ALA A 80 -1.46 -2.69 0.35
N ARG A 81 -1.09 -3.80 1.00
CA ARG A 81 0.27 -4.35 0.91
C ARG A 81 0.61 -4.81 -0.52
N TYR A 82 -0.34 -5.44 -1.20
CA TYR A 82 -0.18 -5.83 -2.59
C TYR A 82 0.00 -4.61 -3.49
N ASP A 83 -0.88 -3.60 -3.36
CA ASP A 83 -0.81 -2.38 -4.15
C ASP A 83 0.53 -1.64 -3.94
N ALA A 84 1.01 -1.57 -2.70
CA ALA A 84 2.31 -0.98 -2.38
C ALA A 84 3.48 -1.76 -3.03
N ALA A 85 3.45 -3.09 -2.95
CA ALA A 85 4.48 -3.94 -3.58
C ALA A 85 4.46 -3.84 -5.11
N GLN A 86 3.26 -3.75 -5.70
CA GLN A 86 3.10 -3.55 -7.14
C GLN A 86 3.66 -2.19 -7.58
N ALA A 87 3.34 -1.11 -6.85
CA ALA A 87 3.83 0.23 -7.15
C ALA A 87 5.37 0.33 -7.03
N ASP A 88 5.96 -0.30 -6.01
CA ASP A 88 7.41 -0.38 -5.86
C ASP A 88 8.05 -1.17 -7.03
N ALA A 89 7.51 -2.34 -7.38
CA ALA A 89 8.00 -3.12 -8.50
C ALA A 89 7.94 -2.35 -9.84
N MET A 90 6.84 -1.62 -10.09
CA MET A 90 6.72 -0.77 -11.29
C MET A 90 7.75 0.36 -11.28
N LEU A 91 7.97 1.01 -10.14
CA LEU A 91 8.99 2.05 -10.01
C LEU A 91 10.40 1.50 -10.31
N GLN A 92 10.73 0.30 -9.80
CA GLN A 92 12.01 -0.35 -10.07
C GLN A 92 12.17 -0.73 -11.55
N LEU A 93 11.10 -1.15 -12.22
CA LEU A 93 11.12 -1.42 -13.66
C LEU A 93 11.34 -0.13 -14.47
N ASP A 94 10.63 0.96 -14.16
CA ASP A 94 10.80 2.24 -14.85
C ASP A 94 12.22 2.80 -14.64
N ALA A 95 12.69 2.73 -13.39
CA ALA A 95 14.06 3.05 -13.01
C ALA A 95 15.07 2.23 -13.82
N GLY A 96 14.90 0.91 -13.81
CA GLY A 96 15.72 -0.03 -14.57
C GLY A 96 15.76 0.33 -16.05
N VAL A 97 14.61 0.58 -16.68
CA VAL A 97 14.53 0.94 -18.11
C VAL A 97 15.23 2.27 -18.42
N LEU A 98 15.11 3.27 -17.55
CA LEU A 98 15.73 4.59 -17.73
C LEU A 98 17.24 4.58 -17.54
N TRP A 99 17.78 3.72 -16.65
CA TRP A 99 19.21 3.70 -16.30
C TRP A 99 20.01 2.52 -16.87
N SER A 100 19.35 1.49 -17.41
CA SER A 100 20.02 0.35 -18.08
C SER A 100 20.00 0.43 -19.60
N SER A 101 19.37 1.45 -20.20
CA SER A 101 19.52 1.70 -21.64
C SER A 101 20.97 2.07 -21.95
N PRO A 102 21.72 1.23 -22.68
CA PRO A 102 23.06 1.61 -23.11
C PRO A 102 22.90 2.72 -24.15
N THR A 103 23.47 3.88 -23.84
CA THR A 103 23.86 4.87 -24.83
C THR A 103 24.62 4.18 -25.95
N ARG A 104 23.98 4.01 -27.10
CA ARG A 104 24.66 3.74 -28.38
C ARG A 104 24.82 5.04 -29.14
#